data_AF-M2QXA6-F1
#
_entry.id   AF-M2QXA6-F1
#
_cell.length_a   1.000
_cell.length_b   1.000
_cell.length_c   1.000
_cell.angle_alpha   90.00
_cell.angle_beta   90.00
_cell.angle_gamma   90.00
#
_symmetry.space_group_name_H-M   'P 1'
#
loop_
_entity.id
_entity.type
_entity.pdbx_description
1 polymer ?
#
loop_
_entity_poly.entity_id
_entity_poly.type
_entity_poly.pdbx_seq_one_letter_code
_entity_poly.pdbx_strand_id
1 'polypeptide(L)'
;MVRLPLLLCGLHGLAAYIWTLIGLWASDLPYTGNILQFALDLGDEHRCGGIVGYSWRFRVLEPEELDGPEVPETPRLIRAMRVGFPGAESPANVELAPGSAASIFCYPTTGPRSAPGIGSESYHRGSIHLMSESYQSLFLHTRQGQFPHPEFPDPLANQWLDRTRLLPRLDDERSQEVDQMVDASQISRPRVHMLLATPSNAKKPRAISVECAKSCLHSSGPFLSFENRIPFSPRYYPLRGDFKTGVAPRSDAWSLKSLSGLWFGTHGPHGTESLYVEWLGGTQLVGRKITGDENVPRGAISWSVTTTEIDPIPSSRQDAFTKTFGDLRECRLYPGVGTASGRGFM
;
A
#
# COMPACT_ATOMS: atom_id res chain seq x y z
N MET A 1 10.93 -34.43 20.57
CA MET A 1 9.78 -33.99 21.40
C MET A 1 10.11 -32.59 21.91
N VAL A 2 9.80 -31.57 21.10
CA VAL A 2 10.17 -30.16 21.36
C VAL A 2 9.18 -29.60 22.37
N ARG A 3 9.68 -29.18 23.53
CA ARG A 3 8.86 -28.60 24.61
C ARG A 3 8.30 -27.27 24.13
N LEU A 4 6.97 -27.14 24.16
CA LEU A 4 6.21 -25.94 23.80
C LEU A 4 5.51 -25.28 25.02
N PRO A 5 6.11 -25.03 26.21
CA PRO A 5 5.35 -24.67 27.40
C PRO A 5 5.59 -23.24 27.95
N LEU A 6 6.30 -22.34 27.25
CA LEU A 6 6.62 -21.00 27.79
C LEU A 6 6.01 -19.81 27.02
N LEU A 7 5.25 -20.05 25.95
CA LEU A 7 4.73 -18.98 25.08
C LEU A 7 3.39 -18.34 25.51
N LEU A 8 2.72 -18.84 26.55
CA LEU A 8 1.34 -18.44 26.87
C LEU A 8 1.19 -17.44 28.04
N CYS A 9 2.19 -17.26 28.91
CA CYS A 9 1.98 -16.49 30.14
C CYS A 9 1.90 -14.95 30.00
N GLY A 10 2.14 -14.38 28.81
CA GLY A 10 2.03 -12.92 28.57
C GLY A 10 1.01 -12.52 27.50
N LEU A 11 0.42 -13.48 26.77
CA LEU A 11 -0.41 -13.20 25.60
C LEU A 11 -1.88 -12.92 25.93
N HIS A 12 -2.39 -13.36 27.08
CA HIS A 12 -3.85 -13.35 27.36
C HIS A 12 -4.49 -11.95 27.37
N GLY A 13 -3.76 -10.91 27.79
CA GLY A 13 -4.29 -9.55 27.86
C GLY A 13 -4.18 -8.77 26.55
N LEU A 14 -3.16 -9.04 25.72
CA LEU A 14 -2.79 -8.18 24.60
C LEU A 14 -3.05 -8.84 23.24
N ALA A 15 -3.02 -10.18 23.17
CA ALA A 15 -3.42 -10.93 21.98
C ALA A 15 -4.87 -10.64 21.59
N ALA A 16 -5.74 -10.24 22.53
CA ALA A 16 -7.12 -9.87 22.23
C ALA A 16 -7.27 -8.48 21.56
N TYR A 17 -6.29 -7.58 21.70
CA TYR A 17 -6.44 -6.17 21.28
C TYR A 17 -5.75 -5.83 19.95
N ILE A 18 -4.63 -6.50 19.65
CA ILE A 18 -3.81 -6.18 18.46
C ILE A 18 -3.75 -7.30 17.40
N TRP A 19 -4.32 -8.48 17.68
CA TRP A 19 -4.42 -9.58 16.72
C TRP A 19 -5.03 -9.13 15.39
N THR A 20 -5.99 -8.21 15.45
CA THR A 20 -6.69 -7.64 14.32
C THR A 20 -5.80 -6.79 13.40
N LEU A 21 -4.57 -6.47 13.81
CA LEU A 21 -3.55 -5.88 12.93
C LEU A 21 -3.09 -6.87 11.86
N ILE A 22 -3.10 -8.18 12.11
CA ILE A 22 -2.55 -9.18 11.18
C ILE A 22 -3.25 -9.11 9.82
N GLY A 23 -2.45 -9.18 8.75
CA GLY A 23 -2.88 -9.14 7.36
C GLY A 23 -2.37 -7.90 6.62
N LEU A 24 -2.94 -7.65 5.44
CA LEU A 24 -2.55 -6.56 4.56
C LEU A 24 -3.31 -5.27 4.84
N TRP A 25 -2.66 -4.14 4.62
CA TRP A 25 -3.19 -2.79 4.75
C TRP A 25 -2.66 -1.89 3.64
N ALA A 26 -3.53 -1.16 2.96
CA ALA A 26 -3.15 -0.22 1.91
C ALA A 26 -3.24 1.23 2.41
N SER A 27 -2.21 2.02 2.16
CA SER A 27 -2.13 3.40 2.62
C SER A 27 -2.80 4.38 1.65
N ASP A 28 -3.34 5.48 2.18
CA ASP A 28 -3.65 6.68 1.41
C ASP A 28 -2.46 7.64 1.24
N LEU A 29 -1.20 7.15 1.21
CA LEU A 29 -0.05 8.00 0.87
C LEU A 29 -0.18 8.55 -0.56
N PRO A 30 -0.17 9.89 -0.77
CA PRO A 30 -0.33 10.53 -2.08
C PRO A 30 0.42 9.88 -3.24
N TYR A 31 -0.24 9.76 -4.40
CA TYR A 31 0.22 9.13 -5.64
C TYR A 31 0.65 7.67 -5.53
N THR A 32 1.63 7.40 -4.69
CA THR A 32 2.35 6.14 -4.63
C THR A 32 1.63 5.05 -3.86
N GLY A 33 0.93 5.42 -2.79
CA GLY A 33 0.42 4.46 -1.83
C GLY A 33 1.55 3.66 -1.17
N ASN A 34 1.16 2.67 -0.38
CA ASN A 34 2.06 1.75 0.29
C ASN A 34 1.23 0.56 0.79
N ILE A 35 1.85 -0.61 0.88
CA ILE A 35 1.22 -1.79 1.49
C ILE A 35 2.03 -2.18 2.72
N LEU A 36 1.35 -2.26 3.87
CA LEU A 36 1.87 -2.88 5.07
C LEU A 36 1.28 -4.28 5.23
N GLN A 37 2.13 -5.23 5.57
CA GLN A 37 1.76 -6.58 5.94
C GLN A 37 2.17 -6.82 7.39
N PHE A 38 1.19 -7.00 8.27
CA PHE A 38 1.46 -7.44 9.64
C PHE A 38 1.37 -8.95 9.72
N ALA A 39 2.38 -9.56 10.33
CA ALA A 39 2.44 -11.01 10.53
C ALA A 39 2.90 -11.33 11.96
N LEU A 40 2.52 -12.50 12.44
CA LEU A 40 3.01 -13.04 13.70
C LEU A 40 4.46 -13.48 13.54
N ASP A 41 5.32 -13.00 14.44
CA ASP A 41 6.69 -13.44 14.61
C ASP A 41 6.73 -14.25 15.91
N LEU A 42 7.01 -15.55 15.82
CA LEU A 42 7.01 -16.43 16.98
C LEU A 42 8.20 -16.17 17.91
N GLY A 43 9.18 -15.38 17.45
CA GLY A 43 10.44 -15.22 18.16
C GLY A 43 11.32 -16.46 18.03
N ASP A 44 12.38 -16.48 18.82
CA ASP A 44 13.37 -17.55 18.90
C ASP A 44 13.98 -17.59 20.32
N GLU A 45 15.07 -18.33 20.53
CA GLU A 45 15.73 -18.44 21.84
C GLU A 45 16.31 -17.12 22.36
N HIS A 46 16.52 -16.14 21.47
CA HIS A 46 17.11 -14.85 21.81
C HIS A 46 16.12 -13.69 21.75
N ARG A 47 14.96 -13.90 21.11
CA ARG A 47 14.00 -12.85 20.79
C ARG A 47 12.58 -13.27 21.14
N CYS A 48 11.88 -12.45 21.92
CA CYS A 48 10.47 -12.69 22.23
C CYS A 48 9.61 -12.68 20.95
N GLY A 49 8.47 -13.37 20.96
CA GLY A 49 7.49 -13.25 19.88
C GLY A 49 6.81 -11.86 19.85
N GLY A 50 6.11 -11.56 18.76
CA GLY A 50 5.36 -10.32 18.58
C GLY A 50 4.65 -10.24 17.23
N ILE A 51 4.15 -9.07 16.89
CA ILE A 51 3.64 -8.77 15.55
C ILE A 51 4.67 -7.90 14.84
N VAL A 52 5.03 -8.27 13.61
CA VAL A 52 5.97 -7.49 12.78
C VAL A 52 5.21 -6.92 11.59
N GLY A 53 5.33 -5.61 11.39
CA GLY A 53 4.82 -4.92 10.21
C GLY A 53 5.91 -4.78 9.15
N TYR A 54 5.67 -5.36 7.98
CA TYR A 54 6.53 -5.29 6.81
C TYR A 54 5.96 -4.31 5.80
N SER A 55 6.77 -3.37 5.31
CA SER A 55 6.41 -2.57 4.14
C SER A 55 6.82 -3.32 2.88
N TRP A 56 5.90 -3.39 1.93
CA TRP A 56 6.18 -3.93 0.60
C TRP A 56 7.00 -2.94 -0.20
N ARG A 57 8.17 -3.37 -0.67
CA ARG A 57 9.05 -2.56 -1.48
C ARG A 57 9.33 -3.25 -2.81
N PHE A 58 8.92 -2.62 -3.89
CA PHE A 58 9.33 -2.99 -5.24
C PHE A 58 10.68 -2.34 -5.57
N ARG A 59 11.36 -2.88 -6.58
CA ARG A 59 12.58 -2.29 -7.10
C ARG A 59 12.28 -0.89 -7.66
N VAL A 60 13.12 0.08 -7.29
CA VAL A 60 13.15 1.38 -7.95
C VAL A 60 14.03 1.19 -9.18
N LEU A 61 13.48 1.47 -10.36
CA LEU A 61 14.25 1.43 -11.60
C LEU A 61 15.15 2.65 -11.66
N GLU A 62 16.38 2.43 -12.12
CA GLU A 62 17.29 3.54 -12.42
C GLU A 62 16.85 4.23 -13.73
N PRO A 63 17.14 5.52 -13.94
CA PRO A 63 16.75 6.25 -15.15
C PRO A 63 17.21 5.59 -16.46
N GLU A 64 18.28 4.80 -16.42
CA GLU A 64 18.81 4.05 -17.56
C GLU A 64 18.01 2.78 -17.88
N GLU A 65 17.14 2.32 -16.98
CA GLU A 65 16.30 1.11 -17.12
C GLU A 65 14.91 1.46 -17.68
N LEU A 66 14.89 2.17 -18.82
CA LEU A 66 13.67 2.73 -19.44
C LEU A 66 12.60 1.68 -19.78
N ASP A 67 13.01 0.44 -20.07
CA ASP A 67 12.09 -0.64 -20.45
C ASP A 67 11.38 -1.30 -19.25
N GLY A 68 11.85 -1.03 -18.03
CA GLY A 68 11.38 -1.69 -16.81
C GLY A 68 11.51 -3.21 -16.81
N PRO A 69 11.00 -3.91 -15.77
CA PRO A 69 11.06 -5.35 -15.75
C PRO A 69 10.00 -5.93 -16.71
N GLU A 70 10.41 -6.77 -17.66
CA GLU A 70 9.48 -7.44 -18.59
C GLU A 70 8.40 -8.27 -17.86
N VAL A 71 8.67 -8.66 -16.61
CA VAL A 71 7.77 -9.45 -15.74
C VAL A 71 7.58 -8.74 -14.40
N PRO A 72 6.35 -8.69 -13.83
CA PRO A 72 6.13 -8.12 -12.50
C PRO A 72 6.95 -8.83 -11.43
N GLU A 73 7.62 -8.06 -10.58
CA GLU A 73 8.44 -8.56 -9.49
C GLU A 73 7.62 -8.76 -8.21
N THR A 74 7.97 -9.77 -7.41
CA THR A 74 7.42 -9.91 -6.05
C THR A 74 8.01 -8.84 -5.13
N PRO A 75 7.21 -8.24 -4.22
CA PRO A 75 7.72 -7.22 -3.31
C PRO A 75 8.73 -7.81 -2.33
N ARG A 76 9.80 -7.05 -2.04
CA ARG A 76 10.67 -7.31 -0.90
C ARG A 76 9.97 -6.84 0.37
N LEU A 77 9.89 -7.72 1.36
CA LEU A 77 9.31 -7.40 2.66
C LEU A 77 10.37 -6.72 3.53
N ILE A 78 10.25 -5.41 3.72
CA ILE A 78 11.15 -4.63 4.57
C ILE A 78 10.49 -4.46 5.94
N ARG A 79 11.15 -4.93 7.00
CA ARG A 79 10.67 -4.72 8.37
C ARG A 79 10.59 -3.22 8.65
N ALA A 80 9.40 -2.72 8.94
CA ALA A 80 9.16 -1.30 9.20
C ALA A 80 8.78 -1.04 10.67
N MET A 81 8.11 -2.00 11.32
CA MET A 81 7.75 -1.89 12.72
C MET A 81 7.59 -3.24 13.40
N ARG A 82 7.58 -3.23 14.74
CA ARG A 82 7.31 -4.38 15.59
C ARG A 82 6.48 -3.96 16.77
N VAL A 83 5.42 -4.72 17.06
CA VAL A 83 4.65 -4.67 18.29
C VAL A 83 5.07 -5.87 19.12
N GLY A 84 5.77 -5.63 20.22
CA GLY A 84 6.34 -6.70 21.03
C GLY A 84 6.43 -6.31 22.49
N PHE A 85 6.72 -7.29 23.33
CA PHE A 85 6.93 -7.05 24.75
C PHE A 85 8.36 -6.58 25.02
N PRO A 86 8.58 -5.78 26.09
CA PRO A 86 9.91 -5.50 26.60
C PRO A 86 10.69 -6.81 26.79
N GLY A 87 11.92 -6.88 26.28
CA GLY A 87 12.78 -8.07 26.32
C GLY A 87 14.26 -7.70 26.15
N ALA A 88 15.13 -8.70 25.98
CA ALA A 88 16.59 -8.51 25.84
C ALA A 88 17.00 -7.58 24.68
N GLU A 89 16.13 -7.40 23.69
CA GLU A 89 16.28 -6.47 22.56
C GLU A 89 15.54 -5.14 22.79
N SER A 90 15.29 -4.70 24.02
CA SER A 90 14.83 -3.32 24.23
C SER A 90 16.06 -2.41 24.16
N PRO A 91 15.96 -1.21 23.55
CA PRO A 91 17.11 -0.31 23.54
C PRO A 91 17.43 0.01 25.00
N ALA A 92 18.70 -0.01 25.38
CA ALA A 92 19.13 0.32 26.74
C ALA A 92 18.60 1.68 27.24
N ASN A 93 18.18 2.54 26.32
CA ASN A 93 17.67 3.89 26.57
C ASN A 93 16.14 4.00 26.65
N VAL A 94 15.39 2.89 26.55
CA VAL A 94 13.93 2.93 26.75
C VAL A 94 13.63 2.33 28.11
N GLU A 95 13.54 3.18 29.13
CA GLU A 95 13.02 2.80 30.44
C GLU A 95 11.57 2.33 30.30
N LEU A 96 11.37 1.02 30.27
CA LEU A 96 10.06 0.40 30.29
C LEU A 96 9.71 0.12 31.75
N ALA A 97 8.59 0.64 32.22
CA ALA A 97 8.10 0.37 33.56
C ALA A 97 7.94 -1.17 33.75
N PRO A 98 8.31 -1.74 34.90
CA PRO A 98 8.05 -3.16 35.17
C PRO A 98 6.55 -3.47 35.02
N GLY A 99 6.21 -4.48 34.19
CA GLY A 99 4.81 -4.80 33.85
C GLY A 99 4.23 -4.03 32.66
N SER A 100 5.06 -3.34 31.87
CA SER A 100 4.63 -2.58 30.70
C SER A 100 3.86 -3.43 29.69
N ALA A 101 2.78 -2.83 29.17
CA ALA A 101 2.07 -3.28 27.97
C ALA A 101 3.04 -3.39 26.78
N ALA A 102 2.61 -4.08 25.71
CA ALA A 102 3.40 -4.18 24.49
C ALA A 102 3.80 -2.79 23.97
N SER A 103 5.03 -2.73 23.48
CA SER A 103 5.64 -1.53 22.92
C SER A 103 5.75 -1.65 21.41
N ILE A 104 5.65 -0.50 20.75
CA ILE A 104 5.76 -0.39 19.30
C ILE A 104 7.11 0.23 18.97
N PHE A 105 7.88 -0.47 18.15
CA PHE A 105 9.19 -0.05 17.69
C PHE A 105 9.17 0.13 16.18
N CYS A 106 9.73 1.23 15.70
CA CYS A 106 9.94 1.49 14.28
C CYS A 106 11.37 1.12 13.90
N TYR A 107 11.52 0.41 12.79
CA TYR A 107 12.80 0.11 12.17
C TYR A 107 13.07 1.17 11.11
N PRO A 108 14.15 1.97 11.24
CA PRO A 108 14.51 2.90 10.21
C PRO A 108 14.75 2.15 8.90
N THR A 109 14.06 2.59 7.86
CA THR A 109 14.29 2.24 6.46
C THR A 109 15.61 2.89 5.99
N THR A 110 16.71 2.67 6.70
CA THR A 110 18.04 3.01 6.16
C THR A 110 18.20 2.21 4.87
N GLY A 111 18.52 2.89 3.79
CA GLY A 111 18.63 2.28 2.47
C GLY A 111 19.63 1.11 2.46
N PRO A 112 19.72 0.36 1.35
CA PRO A 112 20.58 -0.82 1.20
C PRO A 112 22.10 -0.56 1.36
N ARG A 113 22.53 0.62 1.82
CA ARG A 113 23.93 1.00 2.05
C ARG A 113 24.41 0.84 3.49
N SER A 114 23.56 0.41 4.42
CA SER A 114 24.03 0.01 5.76
C SER A 114 24.83 -1.29 5.60
N ALA A 115 26.16 -1.17 5.55
CA ALA A 115 27.06 -2.31 5.38
C ALA A 115 26.72 -3.42 6.40
N PRO A 116 26.61 -4.68 5.97
CA PRO A 116 26.39 -5.80 6.89
C PRO A 116 27.61 -5.90 7.80
N GLY A 117 27.48 -5.55 9.08
CA GLY A 117 28.52 -5.86 10.07
C GLY A 117 28.79 -4.84 11.18
N ILE A 118 28.24 -3.62 11.18
CA ILE A 118 28.47 -2.69 12.28
C ILE A 118 27.18 -2.45 13.06
N GLY A 119 27.08 -3.19 14.15
CA GLY A 119 25.94 -3.31 15.04
C GLY A 119 25.46 -1.99 15.63
N SER A 120 24.26 -1.61 15.24
CA SER A 120 23.19 -1.17 16.12
C SER A 120 22.00 -0.93 15.20
N GLU A 121 21.08 -1.91 15.12
CA GLU A 121 19.75 -1.60 14.60
C GLU A 121 19.18 -0.50 15.49
N SER A 122 19.24 0.75 15.05
CA SER A 122 18.73 1.89 15.83
C SER A 122 17.21 1.96 15.67
N TYR A 123 16.50 0.93 16.15
CA TYR A 123 15.06 1.02 16.29
C TYR A 123 14.71 2.08 17.34
N HIS A 124 13.60 2.77 17.12
CA HIS A 124 13.13 3.85 17.97
C HIS A 124 11.64 3.66 18.23
N ARG A 125 11.09 4.43 19.17
CA ARG A 125 9.67 4.32 19.52
C ARG A 125 8.80 4.68 18.32
N GLY A 126 7.85 3.80 18.02
CA GLY A 126 6.76 4.05 17.10
C GLY A 126 5.43 4.08 17.83
N SER A 127 4.38 4.42 17.11
CA SER A 127 2.99 4.38 17.58
C SER A 127 2.06 3.94 16.46
N ILE A 128 0.98 3.29 16.84
CA ILE A 128 -0.14 2.95 15.95
C ILE A 128 -1.37 3.60 16.54
N HIS A 129 -2.08 4.36 15.72
CA HIS A 129 -3.26 5.11 16.09
C HIS A 129 -4.45 4.56 15.32
N LEU A 130 -5.61 4.47 15.95
CA LEU A 130 -6.86 4.15 15.27
C LEU A 130 -7.57 5.45 14.94
N MET A 131 -7.68 5.76 13.66
CA MET A 131 -8.25 7.01 13.18
C MET A 131 -9.76 6.86 12.97
N SER A 132 -10.54 7.81 13.48
CA SER A 132 -11.98 7.92 13.22
C SER A 132 -12.27 8.05 11.72
N GLU A 133 -13.53 7.89 11.31
CA GLU A 133 -13.96 8.25 9.95
C GLU A 133 -13.58 9.70 9.61
N SER A 134 -13.40 10.00 8.33
CA SER A 134 -12.97 11.32 7.85
C SER A 134 -13.60 11.63 6.48
N TYR A 135 -13.79 12.91 6.19
CA TYR A 135 -14.20 13.39 4.87
C TYR A 135 -13.08 14.11 4.12
N GLN A 136 -11.83 13.95 4.57
CA GLN A 136 -10.68 14.66 4.01
C GLN A 136 -10.29 14.11 2.63
N SER A 137 -10.26 14.94 1.60
CA SER A 137 -9.76 14.60 0.25
C SER A 137 -8.52 15.41 -0.11
N LEU A 138 -7.88 15.02 -1.22
CA LEU A 138 -6.63 15.60 -1.68
C LEU A 138 -6.80 16.25 -3.07
N PHE A 139 -6.14 17.37 -3.30
CA PHE A 139 -6.21 18.13 -4.54
C PHE A 139 -4.81 18.58 -4.97
N LEU A 140 -4.52 18.42 -6.25
CA LEU A 140 -3.33 18.98 -6.88
C LEU A 140 -3.62 20.42 -7.31
N HIS A 141 -2.90 21.37 -6.73
CA HIS A 141 -2.94 22.78 -7.11
C HIS A 141 -1.79 23.11 -8.05
N THR A 142 -2.14 23.55 -9.26
CA THR A 142 -1.22 23.84 -10.37
C THR A 142 -1.42 25.26 -10.87
N ARG A 143 -0.67 25.68 -11.89
CA ARG A 143 -0.92 26.98 -12.57
C ARG A 143 -2.19 26.98 -13.41
N GLN A 144 -2.64 25.81 -13.83
CA GLN A 144 -3.78 25.59 -14.70
C GLN A 144 -5.08 25.42 -13.91
N GLY A 145 -4.99 25.25 -12.59
CA GLY A 145 -6.12 25.12 -11.70
C GLY A 145 -5.91 24.04 -10.64
N GLN A 146 -7.02 23.68 -10.02
CA GLN A 146 -7.10 22.71 -8.94
C GLN A 146 -7.79 21.45 -9.45
N PHE A 147 -7.18 20.30 -9.20
CA PHE A 147 -7.67 19.02 -9.70
C PHE A 147 -7.78 18.02 -8.55
N PRO A 148 -8.91 17.31 -8.43
CA PRO A 148 -9.06 16.30 -7.39
C PRO A 148 -8.08 15.15 -7.64
N HIS A 149 -7.35 14.75 -6.60
CA HIS A 149 -6.64 13.49 -6.58
C HIS A 149 -7.66 12.35 -6.37
N PRO A 150 -7.45 11.15 -6.93
CA PRO A 150 -8.37 10.02 -6.73
C PRO A 150 -8.65 9.73 -5.26
N GLU A 151 -9.91 9.42 -4.98
CA GLU A 151 -10.35 9.02 -3.65
C GLU A 151 -9.75 7.67 -3.26
N PHE A 152 -9.32 7.56 -2.00
CA PHE A 152 -8.76 6.35 -1.46
C PHE A 152 -9.10 6.19 0.03
N PRO A 153 -9.95 5.21 0.40
CA PRO A 153 -10.80 4.40 -0.47
C PRO A 153 -11.86 5.25 -1.19
N ASP A 154 -12.13 4.93 -2.45
CA ASP A 154 -13.30 5.45 -3.17
C ASP A 154 -14.57 4.89 -2.50
N PRO A 155 -15.53 5.71 -2.04
CA PRO A 155 -16.75 5.22 -1.38
C PRO A 155 -17.59 4.26 -2.26
N LEU A 156 -17.57 4.47 -3.58
CA LEU A 156 -18.36 3.70 -4.55
C LEU A 156 -17.60 2.51 -5.13
N ALA A 157 -16.26 2.56 -5.15
CA ALA A 157 -15.42 1.55 -5.79
C ALA A 157 -14.25 1.11 -4.92
N ASN A 158 -14.55 0.24 -3.96
CA ASN A 158 -13.63 -0.23 -2.93
C ASN A 158 -13.75 -1.74 -2.69
N GLN A 159 -13.86 -2.55 -3.75
CA GLN A 159 -13.96 -4.01 -3.58
C GLN A 159 -12.70 -4.60 -2.95
N TRP A 160 -11.57 -3.90 -3.06
CA TRP A 160 -10.30 -4.23 -2.41
C TRP A 160 -10.31 -4.07 -0.89
N LEU A 161 -11.23 -3.27 -0.34
CA LEU A 161 -11.31 -2.99 1.09
C LEU A 161 -11.88 -4.20 1.85
N ASP A 162 -11.13 -4.68 2.83
CA ASP A 162 -11.58 -5.75 3.72
C ASP A 162 -12.48 -5.19 4.83
N ARG A 163 -13.77 -5.04 4.50
CA ARG A 163 -14.81 -4.61 5.45
C ARG A 163 -15.12 -5.63 6.54
N THR A 164 -14.67 -6.88 6.39
CA THR A 164 -14.95 -7.96 7.35
C THR A 164 -13.91 -8.00 8.47
N ARG A 165 -12.75 -7.39 8.24
CA ARG A 165 -11.71 -7.29 9.25
C ARG A 165 -12.13 -6.37 10.38
N LEU A 166 -12.01 -6.88 11.60
CA LEU A 166 -12.10 -6.07 12.82
C LEU A 166 -10.90 -5.13 12.91
N LEU A 167 -11.10 -3.92 13.42
CA LEU A 167 -10.01 -2.98 13.67
C LEU A 167 -9.33 -3.27 15.02
N PRO A 168 -8.07 -2.83 15.23
CA PRO A 168 -7.44 -2.90 16.55
C PRO A 168 -8.28 -2.17 17.59
N ARG A 169 -8.33 -2.73 18.80
CA ARG A 169 -9.08 -2.15 19.93
C ARG A 169 -8.22 -1.06 20.58
N LEU A 170 -8.05 0.04 19.87
CA LEU A 170 -7.39 1.26 20.35
C LEU A 170 -8.42 2.37 20.50
N ASP A 171 -8.10 3.40 21.27
CA ASP A 171 -8.95 4.58 21.35
C ASP A 171 -9.00 5.27 19.98
N ASP A 172 -10.20 5.69 19.59
CA ASP A 172 -10.40 6.43 18.34
C ASP A 172 -9.78 7.82 18.49
N GLU A 173 -8.75 8.09 17.69
CA GLU A 173 -8.22 9.41 17.48
C GLU A 173 -9.06 10.12 16.41
N ARG A 174 -9.52 11.32 16.74
CA ARG A 174 -10.34 12.12 15.84
C ARG A 174 -9.49 12.55 14.64
N SER A 175 -9.91 12.18 13.44
CA SER A 175 -9.31 12.67 12.21
C SER A 175 -9.43 14.20 12.15
N GLN A 176 -8.30 14.88 11.97
CA GLN A 176 -8.27 16.32 11.77
C GLN A 176 -8.75 16.64 10.35
N GLU A 177 -9.80 17.44 10.24
CA GLU A 177 -10.25 17.96 8.95
C GLU A 177 -9.66 19.36 8.75
N VAL A 178 -8.88 19.50 7.69
CA VAL A 178 -8.17 20.73 7.34
C VAL A 178 -8.60 21.15 5.95
N ASP A 179 -8.96 22.42 5.81
CA ASP A 179 -9.24 23.03 4.50
C ASP A 179 -8.10 23.97 4.09
N GLN A 180 -7.11 23.41 3.39
CA GLN A 180 -5.95 24.16 2.89
C GLN A 180 -6.28 24.96 1.63
N MET A 181 -7.48 24.80 1.06
CA MET A 181 -7.88 25.51 -0.17
C MET A 181 -8.21 26.97 0.10
N VAL A 182 -8.69 27.28 1.32
CA VAL A 182 -8.93 28.66 1.77
C VAL A 182 -7.62 29.46 1.71
N ASP A 183 -6.53 28.91 2.24
CA ASP A 183 -5.22 29.56 2.23
C ASP A 183 -4.59 29.57 0.83
N ALA A 184 -4.75 28.48 0.07
CA ALA A 184 -4.21 28.37 -1.28
C ALA A 184 -4.87 29.31 -2.30
N SER A 185 -6.07 29.82 -2.02
CA SER A 185 -6.73 30.85 -2.85
C SER A 185 -5.88 32.13 -3.00
N GLN A 186 -4.98 32.40 -2.03
CA GLN A 186 -4.03 33.51 -2.09
C GLN A 186 -2.86 33.25 -3.07
N ILE A 187 -2.61 31.99 -3.42
CA ILE A 187 -1.56 31.56 -4.34
C ILE A 187 -2.20 31.15 -5.66
N SER A 188 -2.66 32.11 -6.46
CA SER A 188 -3.38 31.83 -7.71
C SER A 188 -2.57 31.07 -8.77
N ARG A 189 -1.23 31.10 -8.71
CA ARG A 189 -0.32 30.45 -9.67
C ARG A 189 0.96 29.96 -8.98
N PRO A 190 0.94 28.80 -8.32
CA PRO A 190 2.12 28.30 -7.64
C PRO A 190 3.24 27.98 -8.65
N ARG A 191 4.50 28.17 -8.22
CA ARG A 191 5.65 27.89 -9.09
C ARG A 191 5.90 26.40 -9.26
N VAL A 192 5.62 25.63 -8.21
CA VAL A 192 5.72 24.18 -8.10
C VAL A 192 4.30 23.65 -7.85
N HIS A 193 3.96 22.47 -8.38
CA HIS A 193 2.67 21.85 -8.06
C HIS A 193 2.60 21.55 -6.56
N MET A 194 1.46 21.82 -5.93
CA MET A 194 1.27 21.62 -4.50
C MET A 194 0.13 20.66 -4.25
N LEU A 195 0.35 19.68 -3.39
CA LEU A 195 -0.71 18.79 -2.95
C LEU A 195 -1.31 19.32 -1.65
N LEU A 196 -2.63 19.51 -1.67
CA LEU A 196 -3.40 20.13 -0.60
C LEU A 196 -4.51 19.20 -0.13
N ALA A 197 -4.88 19.33 1.14
CA ALA A 197 -6.00 18.65 1.75
C ALA A 197 -7.20 19.61 1.86
N THR A 198 -8.39 19.16 1.45
CA THR A 198 -9.66 19.86 1.70
C THR A 198 -10.79 18.86 1.99
N PRO A 199 -11.80 19.20 2.80
CA PRO A 199 -12.95 18.34 3.03
C PRO A 199 -13.73 18.06 1.73
N SER A 200 -14.39 16.91 1.66
CA SER A 200 -15.24 16.50 0.55
C SER A 200 -16.50 15.78 1.06
N ASN A 201 -17.31 15.26 0.14
CA ASN A 201 -18.46 14.40 0.48
C ASN A 201 -18.09 12.91 0.57
N ALA A 202 -16.83 12.55 0.27
CA ALA A 202 -16.37 11.17 0.26
C ALA A 202 -16.03 10.71 1.67
N LYS A 203 -16.94 9.96 2.29
CA LYS A 203 -16.71 9.38 3.62
C LYS A 203 -15.68 8.27 3.56
N LYS A 204 -14.53 8.47 4.21
CA LYS A 204 -13.47 7.48 4.40
C LYS A 204 -13.70 6.71 5.70
N PRO A 205 -13.64 5.36 5.68
CA PRO A 205 -13.86 4.56 6.87
C PRO A 205 -12.75 4.78 7.91
N ARG A 206 -12.93 4.19 9.09
CA ARG A 206 -11.88 4.09 10.12
C ARG A 206 -10.67 3.33 9.56
N ALA A 207 -9.49 3.72 10.02
CA ALA A 207 -8.22 3.24 9.50
C ALA A 207 -7.14 3.30 10.59
N ILE A 208 -5.99 2.68 10.38
CA ILE A 208 -4.85 2.86 11.29
C ILE A 208 -3.88 3.90 10.72
N SER A 209 -3.25 4.70 11.57
CA SER A 209 -2.06 5.49 11.22
C SER A 209 -0.85 4.89 11.94
N VAL A 210 0.32 4.95 11.31
CA VAL A 210 1.58 4.50 11.92
C VAL A 210 2.57 5.64 11.90
N GLU A 211 3.07 5.98 13.07
CA GLU A 211 3.94 7.13 13.27
C GLU A 211 5.20 6.77 14.05
N CYS A 212 6.23 7.59 13.88
CA CYS A 212 7.44 7.54 14.66
C CYS A 212 8.12 8.91 14.63
N ALA A 213 8.95 9.20 15.62
CA ALA A 213 9.61 10.51 15.76
C ALA A 213 10.52 10.90 14.57
N LYS A 214 10.88 9.92 13.72
CA LYS A 214 11.75 10.12 12.54
C LYS A 214 11.00 10.00 11.21
N SER A 215 9.68 9.83 11.22
CA SER A 215 8.84 9.67 10.03
C SER A 215 9.35 8.61 9.03
N CYS A 216 9.96 7.52 9.50
CA CYS A 216 10.70 6.57 8.65
C CYS A 216 9.86 5.93 7.53
N LEU A 217 8.59 5.61 7.80
CA LEU A 217 7.68 5.11 6.76
C LEU A 217 7.42 6.15 5.67
N HIS A 218 7.19 7.41 6.07
CA HIS A 218 6.94 8.51 5.13
C HIS A 218 8.18 8.84 4.28
N SER A 219 9.36 8.87 4.90
CA SER A 219 10.64 9.16 4.22
C SER A 219 11.11 8.04 3.28
N SER A 220 10.45 6.88 3.28
CA SER A 220 10.83 5.74 2.43
C SER A 220 10.18 5.76 1.04
N GLY A 221 9.24 6.68 0.79
CA GLY A 221 8.59 6.86 -0.51
C GLY A 221 9.55 7.40 -1.58
N PRO A 222 9.21 7.24 -2.87
CA PRO A 222 9.98 7.84 -3.95
C PRO A 222 9.90 9.36 -3.89
N PHE A 223 10.89 10.04 -4.47
CA PHE A 223 10.84 11.47 -4.68
C PHE A 223 9.74 11.78 -5.71
N LEU A 224 8.90 12.76 -5.41
CA LEU A 224 7.83 13.21 -6.30
C LEU A 224 8.07 14.65 -6.71
N SER A 225 7.67 15.00 -7.92
CA SER A 225 7.93 16.29 -8.56
C SER A 225 7.02 17.45 -8.06
N PHE A 226 6.38 17.28 -6.90
CA PHE A 226 5.47 18.25 -6.29
C PHE A 226 5.76 18.46 -4.80
N GLU A 227 5.31 19.60 -4.28
CA GLU A 227 5.38 19.91 -2.85
C GLU A 227 4.19 19.28 -2.12
N ASN A 228 4.46 18.35 -1.20
CA ASN A 228 3.43 17.73 -0.37
C ASN A 228 3.22 18.55 0.91
N ARG A 229 2.08 19.24 1.03
CA ARG A 229 1.73 20.07 2.20
C ARG A 229 0.71 19.43 3.14
N ILE A 230 0.44 18.13 2.98
CA ILE A 230 -0.57 17.44 3.78
C ILE A 230 -0.10 17.39 5.25
N PRO A 231 -0.90 17.89 6.22
CA PRO A 231 -0.47 18.05 7.61
C PRO A 231 -0.70 16.80 8.47
N PHE A 232 -1.07 15.66 7.88
CA PHE A 232 -1.40 14.44 8.61
C PHE A 232 -0.67 13.22 8.03
N SER A 233 -0.46 12.22 8.89
CA SER A 233 0.15 10.96 8.51
C SER A 233 -0.77 10.12 7.61
N PRO A 234 -0.21 9.25 6.75
CA PRO A 234 -1.00 8.36 5.92
C PRO A 234 -1.85 7.39 6.76
N ARG A 235 -3.08 7.18 6.31
CA ARG A 235 -4.04 6.22 6.87
C ARG A 235 -3.94 4.92 6.09
N TYR A 236 -3.95 3.81 6.80
CA TYR A 236 -3.88 2.47 6.26
C TYR A 236 -5.22 1.75 6.47
N TYR A 237 -5.78 1.28 5.37
CA TYR A 237 -7.08 0.62 5.33
C TYR A 237 -6.89 -0.88 5.13
N PRO A 238 -7.69 -1.76 5.78
CA PRO A 238 -7.59 -3.20 5.60
C PRO A 238 -7.69 -3.60 4.13
N LEU A 239 -6.62 -4.21 3.59
CA LEU A 239 -6.57 -4.69 2.21
C LEU A 239 -6.95 -6.18 2.20
N ARG A 240 -7.83 -6.57 1.27
CA ARG A 240 -8.12 -7.98 1.01
C ARG A 240 -6.89 -8.69 0.46
N GLY A 241 -6.46 -9.73 1.15
CA GLY A 241 -5.39 -10.63 0.70
C GLY A 241 -5.88 -11.68 -0.29
N ASP A 242 -6.66 -11.28 -1.29
CA ASP A 242 -7.27 -12.18 -2.27
C ASP A 242 -6.23 -12.61 -3.34
N PHE A 243 -5.19 -13.31 -2.89
CA PHE A 243 -4.24 -13.98 -3.76
C PHE A 243 -4.91 -15.22 -4.34
N LYS A 244 -5.26 -15.18 -5.63
CA LYS A 244 -5.87 -16.31 -6.32
C LYS A 244 -4.80 -17.22 -6.89
N THR A 245 -4.97 -18.53 -6.73
CA THR A 245 -4.31 -19.49 -7.62
C THR A 245 -4.90 -19.28 -9.01
N GLY A 246 -4.06 -18.88 -9.97
CA GLY A 246 -4.51 -18.56 -11.32
C GLY A 246 -5.27 -19.72 -11.95
N VAL A 247 -6.37 -19.40 -12.65
CA VAL A 247 -7.08 -20.38 -13.48
C VAL A 247 -6.47 -20.34 -14.88
N ALA A 248 -6.06 -21.49 -15.39
CA ALA A 248 -5.47 -21.58 -16.73
C ALA A 248 -6.43 -20.97 -17.78
N PRO A 249 -5.97 -20.12 -18.71
CA PRO A 249 -6.86 -19.44 -19.66
C PRO A 249 -7.70 -20.38 -20.53
N ARG A 250 -7.28 -21.63 -20.74
CA ARG A 250 -8.04 -22.62 -21.50
C ARG A 250 -9.00 -23.48 -20.68
N SER A 251 -8.97 -23.35 -19.35
CA SER A 251 -9.83 -24.12 -18.47
C SER A 251 -11.29 -23.69 -18.61
N ASP A 252 -12.22 -24.64 -18.51
CA ASP A 252 -13.67 -24.36 -18.45
C ASP A 252 -14.05 -23.55 -17.19
N ALA A 253 -13.22 -23.60 -16.16
CA ALA A 253 -13.38 -22.78 -14.96
C ALA A 253 -12.95 -21.31 -15.17
N TRP A 254 -12.32 -21.00 -16.31
CA TRP A 254 -11.82 -19.65 -16.59
C TRP A 254 -12.97 -18.69 -16.89
N SER A 255 -12.92 -17.51 -16.29
CA SER A 255 -13.82 -16.39 -16.58
C SER A 255 -13.16 -15.06 -16.24
N LEU A 256 -13.66 -13.93 -16.76
CA LEU A 256 -13.18 -12.60 -16.34
C LEU A 256 -13.29 -12.42 -14.82
N LYS A 257 -14.35 -12.94 -14.21
CA LYS A 257 -14.53 -12.94 -12.75
C LYS A 257 -13.42 -13.70 -12.01
N SER A 258 -12.86 -14.75 -12.62
CA SER A 258 -11.76 -15.52 -12.01
C SER A 258 -10.46 -14.70 -11.88
N LEU A 259 -10.34 -13.59 -12.61
CA LEU A 259 -9.21 -12.66 -12.51
C LEU A 259 -9.36 -11.66 -11.36
N SER A 260 -10.49 -11.61 -10.65
CA SER A 260 -10.64 -10.66 -9.54
C SER A 260 -9.75 -11.01 -8.36
N GLY A 261 -9.03 -10.02 -7.83
CA GLY A 261 -8.10 -10.19 -6.71
C GLY A 261 -6.96 -9.19 -6.74
N LEU A 262 -5.95 -9.44 -5.91
CA LEU A 262 -4.73 -8.63 -5.86
C LEU A 262 -3.70 -9.14 -6.87
N TRP A 263 -3.19 -8.25 -7.71
CA TRP A 263 -2.23 -8.54 -8.78
C TRP A 263 -1.02 -7.61 -8.71
N PHE A 264 0.06 -8.06 -9.35
CA PHE A 264 1.24 -7.25 -9.65
C PHE A 264 1.29 -6.98 -11.16
N GLY A 265 1.57 -5.75 -11.54
CA GLY A 265 1.67 -5.33 -12.94
C GLY A 265 2.92 -4.49 -13.21
N THR A 266 3.54 -4.71 -14.36
CA THR A 266 4.62 -3.86 -14.87
C THR A 266 4.03 -2.57 -15.45
N HIS A 267 4.59 -1.43 -15.05
CA HIS A 267 4.24 -0.09 -15.54
C HIS A 267 5.46 0.62 -16.15
N GLY A 268 6.23 -0.11 -16.97
CA GLY A 268 7.42 0.37 -17.67
C GLY A 268 8.45 0.99 -16.70
N PRO A 269 8.85 2.25 -16.89
CA PRO A 269 9.86 2.91 -16.07
C PRO A 269 9.42 3.14 -14.61
N HIS A 270 8.14 2.96 -14.27
CA HIS A 270 7.66 3.02 -12.89
C HIS A 270 7.78 1.68 -12.15
N GLY A 271 8.22 0.62 -12.85
CA GLY A 271 8.49 -0.68 -12.26
C GLY A 271 7.22 -1.50 -11.99
N THR A 272 7.25 -2.28 -10.93
CA THR A 272 6.10 -3.12 -10.54
C THR A 272 5.21 -2.38 -9.55
N GLU A 273 3.91 -2.48 -9.77
CA GLU A 273 2.90 -1.94 -8.87
C GLU A 273 1.83 -2.97 -8.54
N SER A 274 1.15 -2.77 -7.42
CA SER A 274 0.02 -3.58 -7.01
C SER A 274 -1.30 -3.00 -7.49
N LEU A 275 -2.10 -3.84 -8.15
CA LEU A 275 -3.47 -3.51 -8.55
C LEU A 275 -4.45 -4.45 -7.87
N TYR A 276 -5.65 -3.96 -7.62
CA TYR A 276 -6.78 -4.81 -7.34
C TYR A 276 -7.68 -4.86 -8.57
N VAL A 277 -7.85 -6.06 -9.11
CA VAL A 277 -8.69 -6.30 -10.28
C VAL A 277 -10.11 -6.54 -9.81
N GLU A 278 -11.02 -5.66 -10.23
CA GLU A 278 -12.42 -5.66 -9.84
C GLU A 278 -13.29 -6.12 -11.02
N TRP A 279 -14.11 -7.16 -10.79
CA TRP A 279 -15.17 -7.52 -11.72
C TRP A 279 -16.42 -6.73 -11.35
N LEU A 280 -16.86 -5.86 -12.25
CA LEU A 280 -18.01 -4.96 -12.03
C LEU A 280 -19.34 -5.57 -12.52
N GLY A 281 -19.32 -6.84 -12.92
CA GLY A 281 -20.48 -7.56 -13.44
C GLY A 281 -20.48 -7.66 -14.96
N GLY A 282 -21.23 -8.64 -15.46
CA GLY A 282 -21.32 -8.93 -16.90
C GLY A 282 -19.94 -9.14 -17.52
N THR A 283 -19.52 -8.15 -18.31
CA THR A 283 -18.33 -8.18 -19.18
C THR A 283 -17.26 -7.18 -18.77
N GLN A 284 -17.43 -6.50 -17.63
CA GLN A 284 -16.56 -5.41 -17.22
C GLN A 284 -15.55 -5.82 -16.14
N LEU A 285 -14.28 -5.55 -16.42
CA LEU A 285 -13.15 -5.77 -15.52
C LEU A 285 -12.32 -4.50 -15.47
N VAL A 286 -11.89 -4.08 -14.28
CA VAL A 286 -11.02 -2.90 -14.10
C VAL A 286 -9.83 -3.23 -13.21
N GLY A 287 -8.66 -2.71 -13.55
CA GLY A 287 -7.48 -2.76 -12.70
C GLY A 287 -7.34 -1.46 -11.94
N ARG A 288 -7.63 -1.45 -10.64
CA ARG A 288 -7.48 -0.27 -9.78
C ARG A 288 -6.13 -0.30 -9.07
N LYS A 289 -5.41 0.80 -9.10
CA LYS A 289 -4.10 0.91 -8.45
C LYS A 289 -4.23 0.90 -6.93
N ILE A 290 -3.56 -0.03 -6.26
CA ILE A 290 -3.37 -0.03 -4.80
C ILE A 290 -2.09 0.72 -4.44
N THR A 291 -1.05 0.51 -5.23
CA THR A 291 0.11 1.41 -5.33
C THR A 291 0.09 2.05 -6.72
N GLY A 292 0.69 3.23 -6.85
CA GLY A 292 0.75 3.94 -8.13
C GLY A 292 1.99 4.80 -8.27
N ASP A 293 1.89 5.74 -9.21
CA ASP A 293 2.96 6.65 -9.58
C ASP A 293 2.40 8.06 -9.81
N GLU A 294 3.23 8.99 -10.26
CA GLU A 294 2.83 10.38 -10.48
C GLU A 294 1.88 10.56 -11.68
N ASN A 295 1.97 9.68 -12.69
CA ASN A 295 1.17 9.68 -13.91
C ASN A 295 -0.17 8.97 -13.73
N VAL A 296 -0.21 7.85 -13.00
CA VAL A 296 -1.44 7.16 -12.63
C VAL A 296 -1.33 6.82 -11.15
N PRO A 297 -1.97 7.62 -10.27
CA PRO A 297 -1.82 7.45 -8.83
C PRO A 297 -2.65 6.29 -8.30
N ARG A 298 -2.34 5.87 -7.07
CA ARG A 298 -3.17 4.95 -6.29
C ARG A 298 -4.63 5.42 -6.28
N GLY A 299 -5.54 4.46 -6.24
CA GLY A 299 -6.98 4.69 -6.31
C GLY A 299 -7.49 4.93 -7.73
N ALA A 300 -6.65 5.34 -8.68
CA ALA A 300 -7.05 5.46 -10.08
C ALA A 300 -7.27 4.09 -10.74
N ILE A 301 -8.08 4.08 -11.79
CA ILE A 301 -8.20 2.94 -12.71
C ILE A 301 -7.02 3.01 -13.68
N SER A 302 -6.14 2.01 -13.62
CA SER A 302 -5.00 1.86 -14.56
C SER A 302 -5.47 1.38 -15.92
N TRP A 303 -6.43 0.44 -15.94
CA TRP A 303 -7.01 -0.05 -17.18
C TRP A 303 -8.43 -0.59 -16.96
N SER A 304 -9.20 -0.66 -18.04
CA SER A 304 -10.54 -1.23 -18.06
C SER A 304 -10.75 -2.07 -19.32
N VAL A 305 -11.48 -3.16 -19.17
CA VAL A 305 -11.89 -4.07 -20.25
C VAL A 305 -13.40 -4.19 -20.18
N THR A 306 -14.07 -4.02 -21.31
CA THR A 306 -15.53 -4.17 -21.45
C THR A 306 -15.82 -5.00 -22.68
N THR A 307 -15.72 -6.32 -22.58
CA THR A 307 -16.00 -7.21 -23.71
C THR A 307 -16.15 -8.68 -23.28
N THR A 308 -16.92 -9.45 -24.04
CA THR A 308 -16.88 -10.93 -24.03
C THR A 308 -15.96 -11.51 -25.10
N GLU A 309 -15.59 -10.70 -26.08
CA GLU A 309 -14.87 -11.10 -27.27
C GLU A 309 -13.37 -11.18 -26.99
N ILE A 310 -12.78 -12.29 -27.41
CA ILE A 310 -11.34 -12.51 -27.37
C ILE A 310 -10.82 -12.08 -28.73
N ASP A 311 -9.94 -11.08 -28.75
CA ASP A 311 -9.35 -10.63 -30.00
C ASP A 311 -8.26 -11.60 -30.45
N PRO A 312 -8.16 -11.90 -31.76
CA PRO A 312 -6.98 -12.55 -32.28
C PRO A 312 -5.78 -11.61 -32.10
N ILE A 313 -4.64 -12.17 -31.66
CA ILE A 313 -3.40 -11.39 -31.53
C ILE A 313 -2.99 -10.94 -32.94
N PRO A 314 -2.88 -9.62 -33.20
CA PRO A 314 -2.48 -9.12 -34.51
C PRO A 314 -1.14 -9.69 -34.93
N SER A 315 -1.02 -10.16 -36.16
CA SER A 315 0.21 -10.76 -36.70
C SER A 315 1.41 -9.81 -36.58
N SER A 316 1.19 -8.49 -36.70
CA SER A 316 2.22 -7.46 -36.51
C SER A 316 2.77 -7.34 -35.09
N ARG A 317 2.10 -7.94 -34.10
CA ARG A 317 2.50 -7.91 -32.68
C ARG A 317 2.83 -9.28 -32.10
N GLN A 318 2.75 -10.35 -32.90
CA GLN A 318 2.98 -11.72 -32.41
C GLN A 318 4.38 -11.90 -31.83
N ASP A 319 5.42 -11.38 -32.48
CA ASP A 319 6.80 -11.53 -32.00
C ASP A 319 7.00 -10.83 -30.65
N ALA A 320 6.49 -9.60 -30.51
CA ALA A 320 6.56 -8.85 -29.26
C ALA A 320 5.79 -9.55 -28.13
N PHE A 321 4.57 -10.03 -28.42
CA PHE A 321 3.77 -10.76 -27.44
C PHE A 321 4.41 -12.09 -27.06
N THR A 322 4.99 -12.82 -28.01
CA THR A 322 5.66 -14.11 -27.76
C THR A 322 6.90 -13.90 -26.89
N LYS A 323 7.65 -12.81 -27.14
CA LYS A 323 8.79 -12.43 -26.31
C LYS A 323 8.36 -12.18 -24.85
N THR A 324 7.26 -11.44 -24.63
CA THR A 324 6.81 -11.06 -23.28
C THR A 324 6.07 -12.17 -22.54
N PHE A 325 5.15 -12.87 -23.22
CA PHE A 325 4.22 -13.80 -22.58
C PHE A 325 4.52 -15.27 -22.88
N GLY A 326 5.50 -15.56 -23.73
CA GLY A 326 5.85 -16.92 -24.15
C GLY A 326 4.81 -17.51 -25.11
N ASP A 327 4.26 -18.67 -24.75
CA ASP A 327 3.31 -19.37 -25.62
C ASP A 327 1.96 -18.65 -25.66
N LEU A 328 1.70 -17.93 -26.75
CA LEU A 328 0.46 -17.18 -26.97
C LEU A 328 -0.80 -18.05 -26.94
N ARG A 329 -0.65 -19.36 -27.13
CA ARG A 329 -1.76 -20.31 -26.97
C ARG A 329 -2.30 -20.31 -25.55
N GLU A 330 -1.47 -20.01 -24.56
CA GLU A 330 -1.82 -19.90 -23.15
C GLU A 330 -2.33 -18.51 -22.76
N CYS A 331 -2.54 -17.60 -23.73
CA CYS A 331 -3.03 -16.26 -23.49
C CYS A 331 -4.47 -16.07 -23.99
N ARG A 332 -5.20 -15.16 -23.34
CA ARG A 332 -6.43 -14.56 -23.88
C ARG A 332 -6.24 -13.06 -23.97
N LEU A 333 -6.44 -12.50 -25.16
CA LEU A 333 -6.35 -11.08 -25.39
C LEU A 333 -7.74 -10.45 -25.29
N TYR A 334 -7.87 -9.43 -24.44
CA TYR A 334 -9.08 -8.65 -24.32
C TYR A 334 -8.78 -7.20 -24.69
N PRO A 335 -9.48 -6.62 -25.68
CA PRO A 335 -9.38 -5.20 -25.95
C PRO A 335 -9.86 -4.40 -24.74
N GLY A 336 -9.15 -3.33 -24.44
CA GLY A 336 -9.41 -2.48 -23.31
C GLY A 336 -8.82 -1.09 -23.49
N VAL A 337 -9.05 -0.25 -22.49
CA VAL A 337 -8.52 1.11 -22.41
C VAL A 337 -7.58 1.18 -21.23
N GLY A 338 -6.34 1.59 -21.49
CA GLY A 338 -5.36 1.95 -20.46
C GLY A 338 -5.39 3.44 -20.17
N THR A 339 -5.19 3.80 -18.92
CA THR A 339 -4.95 5.16 -18.46
C THR A 339 -3.45 5.40 -18.44
N ALA A 340 -2.97 6.40 -19.19
CA ALA A 340 -1.56 6.80 -19.15
C ALA A 340 -1.33 8.02 -18.24
N SER A 341 -2.29 8.97 -18.22
CA SER A 341 -2.35 10.11 -17.32
C SER A 341 -3.78 10.69 -17.31
N GLY A 342 -4.02 11.74 -16.52
CA GLY A 342 -5.34 12.29 -16.25
C GLY A 342 -5.25 13.65 -15.55
N ARG A 343 -6.39 14.36 -15.43
CA ARG A 343 -6.43 15.65 -14.73
C ARG A 343 -6.16 15.45 -13.24
N GLY A 344 -5.19 16.19 -12.70
CA GLY A 344 -4.74 16.03 -11.31
C GLY A 344 -3.66 14.96 -11.13
N PHE A 345 -3.25 14.31 -12.21
CA PHE A 345 -2.02 13.53 -12.26
C PHE A 345 -0.89 14.47 -12.71
N MET A 346 0.37 14.07 -12.53
CA MET A 346 1.53 14.92 -12.87
C MET A 346 1.89 14.89 -14.35
#